data_AF-A0A0A2C4F7-F1
#
_entry.id   AF-A0A0A2C4F7-F1
#
_cell.length_a   1.000
_cell.length_b   1.000
_cell.length_c   1.000
_cell.angle_alpha   90.00
_cell.angle_beta   90.00
_cell.angle_gamma   90.00
#
_symmetry.space_group_name_H-M   'P 1'
#
loop_
_entity.id
_entity.type
_entity.pdbx_description
1 polymer ?
#
loop_
_entity_poly.entity_id
_entity_poly.type
_entity_poly.pdbx_seq_one_letter_code
_entity_poly.pdbx_strand_id
1 'polypeptide(L)'
;MKGFNSLVLDFSVSILDRIYEGRPIQRFWVLEVIARAPYFAFLSVLHLQESLGLKTPLSNKLMKAHFYQAINETEHLEEMESRSGNRYWVDRFLARHLVLFYYWVMVFYYLLSPSNAYDINIKIEEHAYETYAKYLTVNPNDQRIRGIAQDEINHANELKEAIALIS
;
A
#
# COMPACT_ATOMS: atom_id res chain seq x y z
N MET A 1 -16.91 8.30 6.87
CA MET A 1 -15.55 7.79 7.12
C MET A 1 -14.50 8.34 6.16
N LYS A 2 -14.85 8.70 4.91
CA LYS A 2 -13.89 9.28 3.94
C LYS A 2 -13.04 10.45 4.47
N GLY A 3 -13.65 11.39 5.20
CA GLY A 3 -12.91 12.51 5.82
C GLY A 3 -11.95 12.08 6.95
N PHE A 4 -12.29 11.02 7.69
CA PHE A 4 -11.40 10.45 8.70
C PHE A 4 -10.19 9.74 8.05
N ASN A 5 -10.42 8.95 6.98
CA ASN A 5 -9.36 8.33 6.21
C ASN A 5 -8.36 9.36 5.66
N SER A 6 -8.88 10.45 5.08
CA SER A 6 -8.03 11.53 4.57
C SER A 6 -7.22 12.18 5.69
N LEU A 7 -7.83 12.49 6.84
CA LEU A 7 -7.11 13.08 7.97
C LEU A 7 -5.97 12.17 8.48
N VAL A 8 -6.24 10.86 8.64
CA VAL A 8 -5.23 9.89 9.08
C VAL A 8 -4.09 9.80 8.08
N LEU A 9 -4.41 9.77 6.78
CA LEU A 9 -3.43 9.74 5.71
C LEU A 9 -2.56 11.01 5.72
N ASP A 10 -3.19 12.19 5.66
CA ASP A 10 -2.50 13.48 5.60
C ASP A 10 -1.53 13.66 6.78
N PHE A 11 -1.98 13.26 7.98
CA PHE A 11 -1.16 13.28 9.17
C PHE A 11 0.05 12.33 9.07
N SER A 12 -0.18 11.08 8.64
CA SER A 12 0.88 10.07 8.52
C SER A 12 1.90 10.45 7.45
N VAL A 13 1.43 10.95 6.31
CA VAL A 13 2.25 11.46 5.20
C VAL A 13 3.11 12.62 5.66
N SER A 14 2.53 13.61 6.35
CA SER A 14 3.27 14.77 6.84
C SER A 14 4.44 14.39 7.76
N ILE A 15 4.24 13.38 8.61
CA ILE A 15 5.30 12.85 9.48
C ILE A 15 6.41 12.21 8.65
N LEU A 16 6.07 11.34 7.70
CA LEU A 16 7.06 10.65 6.86
C LEU A 16 7.84 11.61 5.96
N ASP A 17 7.16 12.61 5.37
CA ASP A 17 7.79 13.67 4.57
C ASP A 17 8.86 14.41 5.38
N ARG A 18 8.56 14.71 6.64
CA ARG A 18 9.51 15.40 7.52
C ARG A 18 10.68 14.53 7.94
N ILE A 19 10.45 13.25 8.26
CA ILE A 19 11.50 12.31 8.68
C ILE A 19 12.48 12.02 7.53
N TYR A 20 11.98 11.95 6.29
CA TYR A 20 12.76 11.54 5.13
C TYR A 20 13.12 12.68 4.17
N GLU A 21 13.11 13.92 4.64
CA GLU A 21 13.54 15.07 3.85
C GLU A 21 14.96 14.86 3.29
N GLY A 22 15.10 15.00 1.97
CA GLY A 22 16.37 14.76 1.27
C GLY A 22 16.79 13.29 1.14
N ARG A 23 15.96 12.33 1.55
CA ARG A 23 16.26 10.88 1.56
C ARG A 23 15.18 10.05 0.82
N PRO A 24 14.94 10.32 -0.48
CA PRO A 24 13.80 9.78 -1.21
C PRO A 24 13.79 8.25 -1.27
N ILE A 25 14.94 7.60 -1.51
CA ILE A 25 15.01 6.14 -1.63
C ILE A 25 14.70 5.44 -0.30
N GLN A 26 15.11 6.02 0.83
CA GLN A 26 14.75 5.49 2.15
C GLN A 26 13.27 5.71 2.46
N ARG A 27 12.69 6.85 2.04
CA ARG A 27 11.25 7.09 2.13
C ARG A 27 10.48 6.03 1.36
N PHE A 28 10.83 5.82 0.09
CA PHE A 28 10.19 4.83 -0.77
C PHE A 28 10.27 3.45 -0.14
N TRP A 29 11.46 3.02 0.29
CA TRP A 29 11.60 1.74 0.97
C TRP A 29 10.66 1.58 2.17
N VAL A 30 10.51 2.59 3.02
CA VAL A 30 9.56 2.53 4.15
C VAL A 30 8.10 2.44 3.67
N LEU A 31 7.74 3.20 2.63
CA LEU A 31 6.41 3.15 2.03
C LEU A 31 6.11 1.77 1.43
N GLU A 32 7.04 1.20 0.67
CA GLU A 32 6.92 -0.14 0.07
C GLU A 32 6.81 -1.26 1.13
N VAL A 33 7.48 -1.10 2.28
CA VAL A 33 7.32 -2.05 3.39
C VAL A 33 5.88 -2.03 3.92
N ILE A 34 5.23 -0.86 3.99
CA ILE A 34 3.87 -0.72 4.54
C ILE A 34 2.77 -0.93 3.49
N ALA A 35 3.01 -0.62 2.22
CA ALA A 35 2.03 -0.67 1.12
C ALA A 35 1.53 -2.09 0.83
N ARG A 36 2.37 -3.09 1.09
CA ARG A 36 2.00 -4.50 0.95
C ARG A 36 1.08 -5.04 2.05
N ALA A 37 1.05 -4.41 3.23
CA ALA A 37 0.31 -4.93 4.38
C ALA A 37 -1.23 -4.96 4.20
N PRO A 38 -1.87 -3.93 3.62
CA PRO A 38 -3.29 -3.95 3.25
C PRO A 38 -3.69 -5.15 2.40
N TYR A 39 -2.96 -5.42 1.31
CA TYR A 39 -3.27 -6.54 0.42
C TYR A 39 -3.20 -7.89 1.13
N PHE A 40 -2.16 -8.09 1.95
CA PHE A 40 -2.04 -9.30 2.76
C PHE A 40 -3.16 -9.40 3.81
N ALA A 41 -3.56 -8.29 4.43
CA ALA A 41 -4.68 -8.24 5.37
C ALA A 41 -6.01 -8.61 4.70
N PHE A 42 -6.30 -8.05 3.52
CA PHE A 42 -7.53 -8.34 2.75
C PHE A 42 -7.57 -9.82 2.36
N LEU A 43 -6.45 -10.34 1.84
CA LEU A 43 -6.30 -11.74 1.49
C LEU A 43 -6.50 -12.66 2.70
N SER A 44 -5.94 -12.30 3.87
CA SER A 44 -6.10 -13.04 5.13
C SER A 44 -7.56 -13.13 5.56
N VAL A 45 -8.29 -12.01 5.51
CA VAL A 45 -9.73 -11.97 5.87
C VAL A 45 -10.56 -12.79 4.89
N LEU A 46 -10.31 -12.66 3.58
CA LEU A 46 -11.01 -13.45 2.56
C LEU A 46 -10.78 -14.95 2.72
N HIS A 47 -9.54 -15.37 3.00
CA HIS A 47 -9.23 -16.78 3.29
C HIS A 47 -9.90 -17.28 4.57
N LEU A 48 -9.97 -16.46 5.62
CA LEU A 48 -10.68 -16.79 6.85
C LEU A 48 -12.18 -16.97 6.57
N GLN A 49 -12.78 -16.05 5.80
CA GLN A 49 -14.19 -16.16 5.39
C GLN A 49 -14.46 -17.43 4.57
N GLU A 50 -13.60 -17.77 3.60
CA GLU A 50 -13.71 -19.02 2.83
C GLU A 50 -13.68 -20.25 3.76
N SER A 51 -12.73 -20.26 4.70
CA SER A 51 -12.51 -21.38 5.62
C SER A 51 -13.68 -21.57 6.61
N LEU A 52 -14.39 -20.49 6.94
CA LEU A 52 -15.60 -20.50 7.76
C LEU A 52 -16.88 -20.74 6.94
N GLY A 53 -16.79 -20.90 5.62
CA GLY A 53 -17.94 -21.07 4.73
C GLY A 53 -18.73 -19.78 4.47
N LEU A 54 -18.14 -18.61 4.75
CA LEU A 54 -18.74 -17.27 4.58
C LEU A 54 -18.39 -16.61 3.23
N LYS A 55 -18.04 -17.42 2.24
CA LYS A 55 -17.60 -16.93 0.93
C LYS A 55 -18.72 -16.28 0.13
N THR A 56 -18.33 -15.32 -0.70
CA THR A 56 -19.19 -14.72 -1.71
C THR A 56 -18.77 -15.23 -3.10
N PRO A 57 -19.61 -15.07 -4.14
CA PRO A 57 -19.19 -15.34 -5.52
C PRO A 57 -17.94 -14.57 -5.96
N LEU A 58 -17.63 -13.45 -5.29
CA LEU A 58 -16.49 -12.58 -5.60
C LEU A 58 -15.21 -12.96 -4.85
N SER A 59 -15.29 -13.77 -3.79
CA SER A 59 -14.15 -14.06 -2.90
C SER A 59 -12.91 -14.52 -3.67
N ASN A 60 -13.04 -15.48 -4.58
CA ASN A 60 -11.91 -15.97 -5.40
C ASN A 60 -11.32 -14.89 -6.33
N LYS A 61 -12.14 -13.99 -6.87
CA LYS A 61 -11.67 -12.90 -7.74
C LYS A 61 -10.85 -11.90 -6.91
N LEU A 62 -11.39 -11.49 -5.76
CA LEU A 62 -10.72 -10.55 -4.85
C LEU A 62 -9.42 -11.13 -4.28
N MET A 63 -9.42 -12.40 -3.88
CA MET A 63 -8.21 -13.07 -3.38
C MET A 63 -7.09 -13.07 -4.43
N LYS A 64 -7.42 -13.38 -5.69
CA LYS A 64 -6.43 -13.32 -6.79
C LYS A 64 -5.90 -11.91 -6.98
N ALA A 65 -6.78 -10.92 -7.05
CA ALA A 65 -6.38 -9.52 -7.22
C ALA A 65 -5.41 -9.08 -6.11
N HIS A 66 -5.78 -9.27 -4.84
CA HIS A 66 -4.93 -8.88 -3.71
C HIS A 66 -3.64 -9.69 -3.62
N PHE A 67 -3.62 -10.94 -4.07
CA PHE A 67 -2.39 -11.71 -4.18
C PHE A 67 -1.44 -11.07 -5.21
N TYR A 68 -1.93 -10.74 -6.41
CA TYR A 68 -1.09 -10.10 -7.44
C TYR A 68 -0.57 -8.74 -6.98
N GLN A 69 -1.42 -7.92 -6.37
CA GLN A 69 -1.03 -6.63 -5.79
C GLN A 69 0.06 -6.81 -4.74
N ALA A 70 -0.11 -7.73 -3.78
CA ALA A 70 0.90 -7.98 -2.74
C ALA A 70 2.26 -8.45 -3.30
N ILE A 71 2.26 -9.19 -4.41
CA ILE A 71 3.50 -9.59 -5.09
C ILE A 71 4.12 -8.40 -5.83
N ASN A 72 3.33 -7.58 -6.53
CA ASN A 72 3.86 -6.39 -7.22
C ASN A 72 4.50 -5.38 -6.25
N GLU A 73 3.86 -5.10 -5.11
CA GLU A 73 4.44 -4.31 -4.00
C GLU A 73 5.76 -4.91 -3.47
N THR A 74 5.91 -6.24 -3.54
CA THR A 74 7.18 -6.89 -3.16
C THR A 74 8.28 -6.58 -4.17
N GLU A 75 7.96 -6.55 -5.47
CA GLU A 75 8.92 -6.19 -6.52
C GLU A 75 9.36 -4.72 -6.39
N HIS A 76 8.44 -3.81 -6.03
CA HIS A 76 8.75 -2.41 -5.75
C HIS A 76 9.69 -2.28 -4.53
N LEU A 77 9.41 -3.01 -3.45
CA LEU A 77 10.28 -3.08 -2.29
C LEU A 77 11.69 -3.56 -2.64
N GLU A 78 11.81 -4.64 -3.41
CA GLU A 78 13.10 -5.19 -3.85
C GLU A 78 13.90 -4.18 -4.69
N GLU A 79 13.21 -3.40 -5.55
CA GLU A 79 13.83 -2.29 -6.28
C GLU A 79 14.40 -1.24 -5.31
N MET A 80 13.66 -0.87 -4.25
CA MET A 80 14.18 0.08 -3.25
C MET A 80 15.34 -0.50 -2.44
N GLU A 81 15.33 -1.80 -2.15
CA GLU A 81 16.45 -2.48 -1.48
C GLU A 81 17.71 -2.50 -2.34
N SER A 82 17.57 -2.74 -3.64
CA SER A 82 18.69 -2.69 -4.61
C SER A 82 19.37 -1.31 -4.64
N ARG A 83 18.60 -0.26 -4.32
CA ARG A 83 19.04 1.14 -4.24
C ARG A 83 19.49 1.57 -2.84
N SER A 84 19.71 0.62 -1.93
CA SER A 84 20.10 0.88 -0.53
C SER A 84 19.04 1.65 0.28
N GLY A 85 17.76 1.51 -0.06
CA GLY A 85 16.65 2.07 0.72
C GLY A 85 16.58 1.51 2.15
N ASN A 86 17.00 0.26 2.33
CA ASN A 86 17.09 -0.39 3.63
C ASN A 86 18.39 -0.13 4.41
N ARG A 87 19.24 0.83 4.00
CA ARG A 87 20.61 1.00 4.53
C ARG A 87 20.68 1.22 6.04
N TYR A 88 19.80 2.08 6.58
CA TYR A 88 19.91 2.51 7.98
C TYR A 88 19.04 1.67 8.91
N TRP A 89 19.59 1.30 10.06
CA TRP A 89 18.88 0.46 11.03
C TRP A 89 17.63 1.12 11.58
N VAL A 90 17.64 2.45 11.73
CA VAL A 90 16.51 3.20 12.30
C VAL A 90 15.29 3.16 11.36
N ASP A 91 15.53 3.23 10.05
CA ASP A 91 14.48 3.12 9.03
C ASP A 91 13.89 1.71 9.06
N ARG A 92 14.75 0.69 9.15
CA ARG A 92 14.31 -0.71 9.30
C ARG A 92 13.50 -0.93 10.57
N PHE A 93 13.93 -0.33 11.69
CA PHE A 93 13.22 -0.41 12.96
C PHE A 93 11.83 0.22 12.82
N LEU A 94 11.74 1.45 12.28
CA LEU A 94 10.48 2.14 12.06
C LEU A 94 9.54 1.33 11.16
N ALA A 95 10.00 0.93 9.98
CA ALA A 95 9.17 0.22 9.00
C ALA A 95 8.61 -1.11 9.53
N ARG A 96 9.43 -1.88 10.25
CA ARG A 96 9.01 -3.18 10.83
C ARG A 96 7.94 -3.04 11.91
N HIS A 97 7.99 -1.99 12.72
CA HIS A 97 6.97 -1.75 13.75
C HIS A 97 5.71 -1.15 13.13
N LEU A 98 5.86 -0.24 12.17
CA LEU A 98 4.74 0.34 11.42
C LEU A 98 3.96 -0.75 10.66
N VAL A 99 4.64 -1.62 9.91
CA VAL A 99 3.95 -2.68 9.14
C VAL A 99 3.23 -3.67 10.04
N LEU A 100 3.80 -4.03 11.19
CA LEU A 100 3.17 -4.93 12.15
C LEU A 100 1.87 -4.32 12.70
N PHE A 101 1.91 -3.06 13.10
CA PHE A 101 0.73 -2.34 13.60
C PHE A 101 -0.30 -2.16 12.48
N TYR A 102 0.13 -1.68 11.31
CA TYR A 102 -0.73 -1.36 10.20
C TYR A 102 -1.44 -2.59 9.62
N TYR A 103 -0.75 -3.73 9.53
CA TYR A 103 -1.35 -5.01 9.14
C TYR A 103 -2.59 -5.34 9.98
N TRP A 104 -2.47 -5.33 11.32
CA TRP A 104 -3.59 -5.65 12.19
C TRP A 104 -4.72 -4.63 12.09
N VAL A 105 -4.39 -3.34 11.97
CA VAL A 105 -5.40 -2.29 11.72
C VAL A 105 -6.18 -2.60 10.46
N MET A 106 -5.51 -2.96 9.35
CA MET A 106 -6.17 -3.27 8.09
C MET A 106 -6.97 -4.58 8.12
N VAL A 107 -6.53 -5.59 8.89
CA VAL A 107 -7.30 -6.82 9.11
C VAL A 107 -8.66 -6.48 9.74
N PHE A 108 -8.66 -5.73 10.85
CA PHE A 108 -9.90 -5.34 11.52
C PHE A 108 -10.72 -4.38 10.67
N TYR A 109 -10.07 -3.43 9.99
CA TYR A 109 -10.77 -2.45 9.17
C TYR A 109 -11.50 -3.11 8.00
N TYR A 110 -10.83 -4.01 7.29
CA TYR A 110 -11.42 -4.76 6.19
C TYR A 110 -12.52 -5.71 6.67
N LEU A 111 -12.33 -6.38 7.81
CA LEU A 111 -13.35 -7.26 8.38
C LEU A 111 -14.65 -6.50 8.71
N LEU A 112 -14.53 -5.27 9.23
CA LEU A 112 -15.69 -4.45 9.64
C LEU A 112 -16.30 -3.65 8.49
N SER A 113 -15.46 -3.15 7.58
CA SER A 113 -15.89 -2.28 6.49
C SER A 113 -14.97 -2.35 5.27
N PRO A 114 -15.14 -3.36 4.39
CA PRO A 114 -14.32 -3.54 3.20
C PRO A 114 -14.25 -2.30 2.31
N SER A 115 -15.38 -1.61 2.08
CA SER A 115 -15.42 -0.42 1.22
C SER A 115 -14.58 0.74 1.77
N ASN A 116 -14.55 0.93 3.09
CA ASN A 116 -13.74 1.99 3.68
C ASN A 116 -12.25 1.61 3.79
N ALA A 117 -11.96 0.32 3.97
CA ALA A 117 -10.60 -0.21 3.91
C ALA A 117 -10.00 -0.09 2.49
N TYR A 118 -10.81 -0.30 1.44
CA TYR A 118 -10.40 0.01 0.08
C TYR A 118 -10.27 1.52 -0.17
N ASP A 119 -11.18 2.37 0.35
CA ASP A 119 -11.09 3.83 0.19
C ASP A 119 -9.79 4.40 0.78
N ILE A 120 -9.35 3.96 1.96
CA ILE A 120 -8.07 4.41 2.52
C ILE A 120 -6.90 3.89 1.69
N ASN A 121 -6.96 2.65 1.19
CA ASN A 121 -5.87 2.09 0.40
C ASN A 121 -5.72 2.81 -0.94
N ILE A 122 -6.82 3.09 -1.65
CA ILE A 122 -6.80 3.90 -2.89
C ILE A 122 -6.07 5.22 -2.69
N LYS A 123 -6.33 5.91 -1.59
CA LYS A 123 -5.67 7.19 -1.30
C LYS A 123 -4.17 7.04 -1.02
N ILE A 124 -3.76 5.90 -0.46
CA ILE A 124 -2.35 5.57 -0.26
C ILE A 124 -1.67 5.35 -1.62
N GLU A 125 -2.26 4.54 -2.51
CA GLU A 125 -1.72 4.32 -3.87
C GLU A 125 -1.64 5.65 -4.66
N GLU A 126 -2.69 6.48 -4.62
CA GLU A 126 -2.70 7.79 -5.29
C GLU A 126 -1.60 8.71 -4.73
N HIS A 127 -1.37 8.68 -3.41
CA HIS A 127 -0.29 9.44 -2.78
C HIS A 127 1.11 8.88 -3.10
N ALA A 128 1.25 7.56 -3.21
CA ALA A 128 2.49 6.91 -3.64
C ALA A 128 2.83 7.32 -5.07
N TYR A 129 1.86 7.32 -5.98
CA TYR A 129 2.02 7.88 -7.32
C TYR A 129 2.52 9.33 -7.31
N GLU A 130 1.87 10.22 -6.56
CA GLU A 130 2.28 11.62 -6.46
C GLU A 130 3.72 11.76 -5.95
N THR A 131 4.08 10.91 -4.98
CA THR A 131 5.42 10.85 -4.39
C THR A 131 6.48 10.45 -5.42
N TYR A 132 6.21 9.42 -6.22
CA TYR A 132 7.09 9.00 -7.31
C TYR A 132 7.14 10.02 -8.45
N ALA A 133 6.00 10.60 -8.83
CA ALA A 133 5.91 11.62 -9.86
C ALA A 133 6.78 12.84 -9.49
N LYS A 134 6.73 13.29 -8.23
CA LYS A 134 7.57 14.39 -7.72
C LYS A 134 9.07 14.06 -7.77
N TYR A 135 9.46 12.82 -7.52
CA TYR A 135 10.86 12.41 -7.67
C TYR A 135 11.29 12.38 -9.15
N LEU A 136 10.41 11.97 -10.06
CA LEU A 136 10.69 11.91 -11.49
C LEU A 136 10.83 13.30 -12.13
N THR A 137 10.30 14.38 -11.52
CA THR A 137 10.55 15.74 -12.03
C THR A 137 12.02 16.13 -11.93
N VAL A 138 12.74 15.56 -10.95
CA VAL A 138 14.19 15.79 -10.76
C VAL A 138 15.05 14.63 -11.29
N ASN A 139 14.47 13.44 -11.47
CA ASN A 139 15.14 12.25 -12.03
C ASN A 139 14.38 11.68 -13.24
N PRO A 140 14.26 12.43 -14.36
CA PRO A 140 13.37 12.06 -15.47
C PRO A 140 13.79 10.80 -16.25
N ASN A 141 15.04 10.34 -16.09
CA ASN A 141 15.54 9.17 -16.81
C ASN A 141 15.35 7.85 -16.04
N ASP A 142 14.77 7.90 -14.83
CA ASP A 142 14.59 6.72 -13.99
C ASP A 142 13.36 5.90 -14.43
N GLN A 143 13.58 5.00 -15.39
CA GLN A 143 12.53 4.18 -15.99
C GLN A 143 11.89 3.20 -15.00
N ARG A 144 12.66 2.71 -14.02
CA ARG A 144 12.15 1.78 -12.99
C ARG A 144 11.16 2.48 -12.07
N ILE A 145 11.51 3.66 -11.56
CA ILE A 145 10.60 4.45 -10.73
C ILE A 145 9.37 4.91 -11.53
N ARG A 146 9.52 5.20 -12.82
CA ARG A 146 8.37 5.48 -13.70
C ARG A 146 7.43 4.28 -13.81
N GLY A 147 7.97 3.07 -13.94
CA GLY A 147 7.18 1.83 -13.95
C GLY A 147 6.39 1.66 -12.65
N ILE A 148 7.07 1.78 -11.51
CA ILE A 148 6.46 1.71 -10.17
C ILE A 148 5.33 2.73 -10.04
N ALA A 149 5.57 4.01 -10.39
CA ALA A 149 4.53 5.04 -10.36
C ALA A 149 3.30 4.65 -11.20
N GLN A 150 3.49 4.00 -12.35
CA GLN A 150 2.36 3.55 -13.16
C GLN A 150 1.60 2.39 -12.51
N ASP A 151 2.30 1.48 -11.84
CA ASP A 151 1.70 0.37 -11.10
C ASP A 151 0.81 0.89 -9.96
N GLU A 152 1.24 1.90 -9.21
CA GLU A 152 0.43 2.56 -8.15
C GLU A 152 -0.93 3.05 -8.66
N ILE A 153 -0.95 3.69 -9.83
CA ILE A 153 -2.22 4.12 -10.46
C ILE A 153 -3.08 2.90 -10.82
N ASN A 154 -2.46 1.83 -11.32
CA ASN A 154 -3.18 0.62 -11.71
C ASN A 154 -3.81 -0.04 -10.47
N HIS A 155 -3.06 -0.16 -9.37
CA HIS A 155 -3.56 -0.65 -8.08
C HIS A 155 -4.74 0.19 -7.56
N ALA A 156 -4.63 1.51 -7.60
CA ALA A 156 -5.72 2.40 -7.23
C ALA A 156 -7.00 2.12 -8.05
N ASN A 157 -6.86 1.87 -9.35
CA ASN A 157 -7.98 1.54 -10.23
C ASN A 157 -8.56 0.16 -9.94
N GLU A 158 -7.73 -0.85 -9.72
CA GLU A 158 -8.16 -2.20 -9.33
C GLU A 158 -8.95 -2.20 -8.02
N LEU A 159 -8.53 -1.37 -7.05
CA LEU A 159 -9.25 -1.18 -5.79
C LEU A 159 -10.59 -0.45 -5.98
N LYS A 160 -10.66 0.54 -6.90
CA LYS A 160 -11.93 1.20 -7.27
C LYS A 160 -12.90 0.19 -7.91
N GLU A 161 -12.39 -0.69 -8.76
CA GLU A 161 -13.18 -1.80 -9.32
C GLU A 161 -13.64 -2.76 -8.23
N ALA A 162 -12.76 -3.11 -7.27
CA ALA A 162 -13.13 -3.95 -6.14
C ALA A 162 -14.26 -3.34 -5.31
N ILE A 163 -14.20 -2.03 -5.00
CA ILE A 163 -15.29 -1.29 -4.33
C ILE A 163 -16.59 -1.41 -5.13
N ALA A 164 -16.55 -1.20 -6.45
CA ALA A 164 -17.74 -1.26 -7.30
C ALA A 164 -18.38 -2.66 -7.35
N LEU A 165 -17.59 -3.72 -7.14
CA LEU A 165 -18.09 -5.09 -7.09
C LEU A 165 -18.77 -5.45 -5.76
N ILE A 166 -18.36 -4.80 -4.66
CA ILE A 166 -18.86 -5.11 -3.30
C ILE A 166 -19.91 -4.12 -2.79
N SER A 167 -20.19 -3.05 -3.54
CA SER A 167 -21.19 -2.02 -3.22
C SER A 167 -22.56 -2.42 -3.75
#